data_AF-A0A1V4KZA1-F1
#
_entry.id   AF-A0A1V4KZA1-F1
#
_cell.length_a   1.000
_cell.length_b   1.000
_cell.length_c   1.000
_cell.angle_alpha   90.00
_cell.angle_beta   90.00
_cell.angle_gamma   90.00
#
_symmetry.space_group_name_H-M   'P 1'
#
loop_
_entity.id
_entity.type
_entity.pdbx_description
1 polymer ?
#
loop_
_entity_poly.entity_id
_entity_poly.type
_entity_poly.pdbx_seq_one_letter_code
_entity_poly.pdbx_strand_id
1 'polypeptide(L)'
;MSPCALLPTDPCQNGGHWTGTGCLCPPNVDGARCQFGASTIDITAELDPSVMLLARVTNRDFSEDMRDTSSTAYRSFVDEFSRTMDRIYHNVSGYRGTRVLALT
;
A
#
# COMPACT_ATOMS: atom_id res chain seq x y z
N MET A 1 -15.42 27.27 -26.53
CA MET A 1 -15.66 25.86 -26.12
C MET A 1 -14.36 25.11 -26.38
N SER A 2 -13.51 24.95 -25.36
CA SER A 2 -12.28 24.17 -25.47
C SER A 2 -12.59 22.71 -25.14
N PRO A 3 -12.11 21.74 -25.93
CA PRO A 3 -12.31 20.34 -25.62
C PRO A 3 -11.48 19.98 -24.38
N CYS A 4 -12.11 19.33 -23.40
CA CYS A 4 -11.39 18.57 -22.39
C CYS A 4 -10.54 17.53 -23.13
N ALA A 5 -9.24 17.77 -23.23
CA ALA A 5 -8.30 16.72 -23.53
C ALA A 5 -8.48 15.67 -22.43
N LEU A 6 -8.94 14.48 -22.82
CA LEU A 6 -8.92 13.31 -21.96
C LEU A 6 -7.46 13.10 -21.57
N LEU A 7 -7.11 13.42 -20.32
CA LEU A 7 -5.82 13.05 -19.78
C LEU A 7 -5.67 11.53 -20.01
N PRO A 8 -4.54 11.05 -20.55
CA PRO A 8 -4.28 9.62 -20.59
C PRO A 8 -4.54 9.10 -19.17
N THR A 9 -5.38 8.07 -19.03
CA THR A 9 -5.47 7.33 -17.78
C THR A 9 -4.05 6.91 -17.45
N ASP A 10 -3.46 7.48 -16.41
CA ASP A 10 -2.09 7.17 -16.04
C ASP A 10 -2.00 5.64 -15.92
N PRO A 11 -1.19 4.99 -16.77
CA PRO A 11 -1.08 3.55 -16.73
C PRO A 11 -0.44 3.10 -15.41
N CYS A 12 0.23 3.97 -14.67
CA CYS A 12 0.93 3.63 -13.45
C CYS A 12 0.03 3.77 -12.20
N GLN A 13 0.26 2.93 -11.20
CA GLN A 13 -0.43 2.92 -9.91
C GLN A 13 0.53 3.31 -8.80
N ASN A 14 0.01 3.54 -7.60
CA ASN A 14 0.80 3.72 -6.36
C ASN A 14 1.93 4.77 -6.46
N GLY A 15 1.71 5.86 -7.21
CA GLY A 15 2.68 6.94 -7.38
C GLY A 15 3.77 6.67 -8.42
N GLY A 16 3.62 5.62 -9.25
CA GLY A 16 4.50 5.38 -10.40
C GLY A 16 4.44 6.49 -11.43
N HIS A 17 5.55 6.72 -12.12
CA HIS A 17 5.67 7.74 -13.17
C HIS A 17 5.82 7.07 -14.55
N TRP A 18 4.94 7.43 -15.49
CA TRP A 18 5.03 6.93 -16.87
C TRP A 18 6.18 7.58 -17.65
N THR A 19 7.16 6.81 -18.09
CA THR A 19 8.36 7.32 -18.81
C THR A 19 8.20 7.36 -20.33
N GLY A 20 7.03 6.99 -20.86
CA GLY A 20 6.80 6.80 -22.30
C GLY A 20 6.92 5.34 -22.76
N THR A 21 7.66 4.51 -22.03
CA THR A 21 7.86 3.07 -22.34
C THR A 21 7.40 2.14 -21.22
N GLY A 22 7.37 2.61 -19.98
CA GLY A 22 6.99 1.83 -18.81
C GLY A 22 6.73 2.70 -17.59
N CYS A 23 6.33 2.07 -16.49
CA CYS A 23 6.19 2.75 -15.21
C CYS A 23 7.49 2.69 -14.42
N LEU A 24 8.01 3.85 -14.01
CA LEU A 24 9.05 3.96 -12.99
C LEU A 24 8.37 3.90 -11.62
N CYS A 25 8.68 2.88 -10.83
CA CYS A 25 8.06 2.66 -9.54
C CYS A 25 8.80 3.35 -8.40
N PRO A 26 8.09 4.02 -7.46
CA PRO A 26 8.70 4.49 -6.24
C PRO A 26 9.13 3.32 -5.33
N PRO A 27 9.89 3.57 -4.27
CA PRO A 27 10.29 2.53 -3.31
C PRO A 27 9.09 1.72 -2.79
N ASN A 28 9.32 0.44 -2.49
CA ASN A 28 8.37 -0.50 -1.88
C ASN A 28 7.17 -0.91 -2.75
N VAL A 29 7.15 -0.56 -4.04
CA VAL A 29 6.18 -1.06 -5.02
C VAL A 29 6.87 -1.55 -6.29
N ASP A 30 6.25 -2.50 -6.96
CA ASP A 30 6.79 -3.20 -8.13
C ASP A 30 5.67 -3.65 -9.09
N GLY A 31 6.05 -4.20 -10.23
CA GLY A 31 5.20 -4.64 -11.32
C GLY A 31 5.18 -3.66 -12.49
N ALA A 32 4.73 -4.13 -13.65
CA ALA A 32 4.70 -3.34 -14.88
C ALA A 32 3.96 -2.00 -14.77
N ARG A 33 3.01 -1.90 -13.82
CA ARG A 33 2.21 -0.72 -13.52
C ARG A 33 2.42 -0.24 -12.07
N CYS A 34 3.44 -0.72 -11.37
CA CYS A 34 3.66 -0.49 -9.94
C CYS A 34 2.47 -0.95 -9.07
N GLN A 35 1.78 -2.01 -9.49
CA GLN A 35 0.52 -2.47 -8.88
C GLN A 35 0.72 -3.37 -7.66
N PHE A 36 1.94 -3.82 -7.38
CA PHE A 36 2.24 -4.75 -6.30
C PHE A 36 3.14 -4.08 -5.26
N GLY A 37 3.03 -4.50 -4.01
CA GLY A 37 4.06 -4.21 -3.02
C GLY A 37 5.33 -4.98 -3.34
N ALA A 38 6.49 -4.35 -3.11
CA ALA A 38 7.78 -5.01 -3.24
C ALA A 38 7.93 -6.10 -2.15
N SER A 39 8.71 -7.14 -2.45
CA SER A 39 8.99 -8.25 -1.53
C SER A 39 9.97 -7.89 -0.41
N THR A 40 10.81 -6.88 -0.64
CA THR A 40 11.72 -6.29 0.33
C THR A 40 11.45 -4.80 0.45
N ILE A 41 11.42 -4.31 1.68
CA ILE A 41 11.16 -2.92 2.02
C ILE A 41 12.48 -2.34 2.48
N ASP A 42 13.00 -1.36 1.76
CA ASP A 42 14.17 -0.62 2.21
C ASP A 42 13.70 0.52 3.12
N ILE A 43 14.06 0.40 4.39
CA ILE A 43 13.78 1.41 5.40
C ILE A 43 14.91 2.45 5.31
N THR A 44 14.78 3.39 4.37
CA THR A 44 15.66 4.55 4.33
C THR A 44 15.20 5.56 5.39
N ALA A 45 16.08 5.86 6.35
CA ALA A 45 15.79 6.73 7.50
C ALA A 45 15.65 8.23 7.12
N GLU A 46 15.45 8.54 5.84
CA GLU A 46 15.52 9.90 5.34
C GLU A 46 14.13 10.54 5.38
N LEU A 47 13.93 11.31 6.45
CA LEU A 47 12.96 12.40 6.65
C LEU A 47 11.51 12.07 7.03
N ASP A 48 11.06 10.81 6.98
CA ASP A 48 9.75 10.41 7.54
C ASP A 48 9.87 9.23 8.52
N PRO A 49 9.30 9.31 9.75
CA PRO A 49 9.38 8.25 10.76
C PRO A 49 8.50 7.04 10.44
N SER A 50 7.80 7.04 9.29
CA SER A 50 6.83 6.03 8.88
C SER A 50 7.10 5.60 7.45
N VAL A 51 7.24 4.29 7.25
CA VAL A 51 7.37 3.71 5.92
C VAL A 51 5.99 3.32 5.41
N MET A 52 5.65 3.78 4.21
CA MET A 52 4.42 3.35 3.53
C MET A 52 4.64 1.96 2.93
N LEU A 53 3.71 1.04 3.23
CA LEU A 53 3.72 -0.33 2.74
C LEU A 53 2.43 -0.64 1.99
N LEU A 54 2.57 -1.27 0.82
CA LEU A 54 1.49 -1.94 0.12
C LEU A 54 1.63 -3.45 0.32
N ALA A 55 0.60 -4.11 0.82
CA ALA A 55 0.60 -5.56 1.06
C ALA A 55 -0.61 -6.22 0.41
N ARG A 56 -0.41 -7.41 -0.15
CA ARG A 56 -1.50 -8.24 -0.67
C ARG A 56 -1.69 -9.46 0.23
N VAL A 57 -2.84 -9.53 0.89
CA VAL A 57 -3.23 -10.67 1.71
C VAL A 57 -3.92 -11.72 0.84
N THR A 58 -3.47 -12.96 0.91
CA THR A 58 -3.92 -14.05 0.02
C THR A 58 -4.59 -15.22 0.75
N ASN A 59 -4.56 -15.24 2.08
CA ASN A 59 -5.13 -16.32 2.89
C ASN A 59 -6.63 -16.14 3.19
N ARG A 60 -7.26 -15.08 2.67
CA ARG A 60 -8.68 -14.79 2.84
C ARG A 60 -9.22 -13.96 1.67
N ASP A 61 -10.52 -14.05 1.45
CA ASP A 61 -11.22 -13.23 0.46
C ASP A 61 -11.51 -11.83 1.02
N PHE A 62 -11.51 -10.85 0.12
CA PHE A 62 -11.89 -9.47 0.41
C PHE A 62 -13.41 -9.34 0.35
N SER A 63 -14.04 -8.86 1.44
CA SER A 63 -15.47 -8.52 1.43
C SER A 63 -15.69 -7.04 1.17
N GLU A 64 -16.80 -6.66 0.53
CA GLU A 64 -17.08 -5.24 0.23
C GLU A 64 -17.15 -4.37 1.49
N ASP A 65 -17.65 -4.91 2.61
CA ASP A 65 -17.69 -4.22 3.89
C ASP A 65 -16.30 -3.80 4.38
N MET A 66 -15.23 -4.48 3.94
CA MET A 66 -13.85 -4.09 4.26
C MET A 66 -13.41 -2.80 3.53
N ARG A 67 -14.20 -2.25 2.60
CA ARG A 67 -13.97 -0.89 2.06
C ARG A 67 -14.41 0.20 3.04
N ASP A 68 -15.34 -0.12 3.94
CA ASP A 68 -15.87 0.82 4.92
C ASP A 68 -15.07 0.75 6.23
N THR A 69 -14.29 1.80 6.51
CA THR A 69 -13.49 1.92 7.75
C THR A 69 -14.33 1.89 9.04
N SER A 70 -15.63 2.16 8.93
CA SER A 70 -16.58 2.11 10.03
C SER A 70 -17.27 0.75 10.18
N SER A 71 -16.97 -0.23 9.32
CA SER A 71 -17.57 -1.56 9.40
C SER A 71 -16.88 -2.44 10.44
N THR A 72 -17.60 -3.45 10.93
CA THR A 72 -17.01 -4.48 11.79
C THR A 72 -15.99 -5.32 11.03
N ALA A 73 -16.19 -5.59 9.74
CA ALA A 73 -15.26 -6.36 8.92
C ALA A 73 -13.90 -5.68 8.81
N TYR A 74 -13.87 -4.37 8.52
CA TYR A 74 -12.64 -3.58 8.46
C TYR A 74 -11.93 -3.57 9.82
N ARG A 75 -12.65 -3.23 10.90
CA ARG A 75 -12.05 -3.12 12.23
C ARG A 75 -11.46 -4.44 12.72
N SER A 76 -12.17 -5.55 12.52
CA SER A 76 -11.66 -6.89 12.87
C SER A 76 -10.42 -7.24 12.07
N PHE A 77 -10.38 -6.95 10.77
CA PHE A 77 -9.19 -7.17 9.94
C PHE A 77 -8.02 -6.32 10.41
N VAL A 78 -8.22 -5.02 10.66
CA VAL A 78 -7.15 -4.10 11.08
C VAL A 78 -6.56 -4.53 12.43
N ASP A 79 -7.40 -4.97 13.37
CA ASP A 79 -6.96 -5.51 14.67
C ASP A 79 -6.12 -6.77 14.50
N GLU A 80 -6.59 -7.74 13.70
CA GLU A 80 -5.87 -8.99 13.42
C GLU A 80 -4.52 -8.73 12.71
N PHE A 81 -4.53 -7.87 11.70
CA PHE A 81 -3.35 -7.51 10.93
C PHE A 81 -2.31 -6.81 11.80
N SER A 82 -2.73 -5.81 12.59
CA SER A 82 -1.82 -5.05 13.45
C SER A 82 -1.17 -5.95 14.50
N ARG A 83 -1.93 -6.82 15.17
CA ARG A 83 -1.38 -7.79 16.13
C ARG A 83 -0.37 -8.74 15.50
N THR A 84 -0.62 -9.16 14.27
CA THR A 84 0.28 -10.04 13.53
C THR A 84 1.59 -9.32 13.22
N MET A 85 1.51 -8.08 12.74
CA MET A 85 2.67 -7.25 12.44
C MET A 85 3.48 -6.93 13.71
N ASP A 86 2.81 -6.56 14.81
CA ASP A 86 3.47 -6.32 16.09
C ASP A 86 4.28 -7.54 16.56
N ARG A 87 3.74 -8.75 16.37
CA ARG A 87 4.46 -9.99 16.68
C ARG A 87 5.65 -10.23 15.75
N ILE A 88 5.52 -9.97 14.46
CA ILE A 88 6.60 -10.17 13.49
C ILE A 88 7.74 -9.19 13.76
N TYR A 89 7.41 -7.92 14.00
CA TYR A 89 8.36 -6.82 14.14
C TYR A 89 8.77 -6.51 15.59
N HIS A 90 8.36 -7.32 16.58
CA HIS A 90 8.65 -7.07 18.00
C HIS A 90 10.15 -6.88 18.34
N ASN A 91 11.05 -7.51 17.57
CA ASN A 91 12.50 -7.41 17.77
C ASN A 91 13.17 -6.31 16.93
N VAL A 92 12.41 -5.56 16.14
CA VAL A 92 12.95 -4.44 15.36
C VAL A 92 13.00 -3.21 16.25
N SER A 93 14.23 -2.80 16.60
CA SER A 93 14.46 -1.60 17.40
C SER A 93 13.80 -0.37 16.78
N GLY A 94 12.99 0.34 17.56
CA GLY A 94 12.30 1.54 17.13
C GLY A 94 10.94 1.32 16.45
N TYR A 95 10.53 0.08 16.21
CA TYR A 95 9.17 -0.21 15.72
C TYR A 95 8.12 0.16 16.78
N ARG A 96 7.07 0.88 16.37
CA ARG A 96 5.99 1.37 17.25
C ARG A 96 4.60 0.83 16.92
N GLY A 97 4.48 0.04 15.85
CA GLY A 97 3.21 -0.47 15.37
C GLY A 97 2.93 -0.07 13.92
N THR A 98 1.81 -0.59 13.40
CA THR A 98 1.31 -0.29 12.06
C THR A 98 0.01 0.50 12.10
N ARG A 99 -0.21 1.33 11.08
CA ARG A 99 -1.50 1.98 10.83
C ARG A 99 -1.98 1.59 9.43
N VAL A 100 -3.09 0.85 9.36
CA VAL A 100 -3.73 0.53 8.08
C VAL A 100 -4.42 1.79 7.56
N LEU A 101 -4.10 2.19 6.33
CA LEU A 101 -4.67 3.39 5.70
C LEU A 101 -5.93 3.07 4.90
N ALA A 102 -5.90 1.97 4.13
CA ALA A 102 -7.01 1.52 3.30
C ALA A 102 -6.91 0.01 3.03
N LEU A 103 -8.04 -0.61 2.71
CA LEU A 103 -8.13 -1.96 2.15
C LEU A 103 -8.89 -1.86 0.82
N THR A 104 -8.30 -2.39 -0.25
CA THR A 104 -8.76 -2.11 -1.63
C THR A 104 -8.67 -3.30 -2.56
#